data_AF-A0A7X8R4D8-F1
#
_entry.id   AF-A0A7X8R4D8-F1
#
_cell.length_a   1.000
_cell.length_b   1.000
_cell.length_c   1.000
_cell.angle_alpha   90.00
_cell.angle_beta   90.00
_cell.angle_gamma   90.00
#
_symmetry.space_group_name_H-M   'P 1'
#
loop_
_entity.id
_entity.type
_entity.pdbx_description
1 polymer ?
#
loop_
_entity_poly.entity_id
_entity_poly.type
_entity_poly.pdbx_seq_one_letter_code
_entity_poly.pdbx_strand_id
1 'polypeptide(L)'
;MSVALTPAPLRPGRVRVCERAESLFIRNRLSALTPLKILHIAAQNVSGVPGQLVQAERALGFDSRLVTLFRDRRGYAEDLCLDLPLIDSAIVRRLKQWVSAPEKLTVHNRLAVPDRLPPVWTPNSALEKFLVRRRDRLWQPIIDRAVKRYGLDQFDIYQLDGGLDLTREPRFIPRMKAAGKKVICCYTGSDLRTRGVIP
;
A
#
# COMPACT_ATOMS: atom_id res chain seq x y z
N MET A 1 53.03 53.22 -14.02
CA MET A 1 52.11 53.86 -13.05
C MET A 1 50.72 53.29 -13.27
N SER A 2 50.30 52.37 -12.41
CA SER A 2 48.93 51.85 -12.38
C SER A 2 48.56 51.65 -10.91
N VAL A 3 47.46 52.27 -10.50
CA VAL A 3 46.96 52.33 -9.12
C VAL A 3 46.14 51.07 -8.88
N ALA A 4 46.53 50.24 -7.92
CA ALA A 4 45.71 49.14 -7.42
C ALA A 4 45.18 49.52 -6.04
N LEU A 5 43.88 49.78 -5.97
CA LEU A 5 43.12 50.04 -4.75
C LEU A 5 42.97 48.74 -3.95
N THR A 6 43.49 48.71 -2.73
CA THR A 6 43.28 47.63 -1.75
C THR A 6 41.87 47.72 -1.17
N PRO A 7 41.07 46.64 -1.11
CA PRO A 7 39.76 46.69 -0.46
C PRO A 7 39.90 46.69 1.06
N ALA A 8 39.13 47.57 1.71
CA ALA A 8 39.03 47.69 3.16
C ALA A 8 38.34 46.47 3.80
N PRO A 9 38.68 46.10 5.05
CA PRO A 9 38.05 44.96 5.72
C PRO A 9 36.60 45.28 6.12
N LEU A 10 35.68 44.38 5.74
CA LEU A 10 34.29 44.42 6.16
C LEU A 10 34.18 44.12 7.67
N ARG A 11 33.50 45.00 8.41
CA ARG A 11 33.23 44.86 9.84
C ARG A 11 32.29 43.68 10.11
N PRO A 12 32.47 42.90 11.19
CA PRO A 12 31.55 41.82 11.54
C PRO A 12 30.27 42.40 12.17
N GLY A 13 29.24 42.57 11.35
CA GLY A 13 27.89 42.93 11.78
C GLY A 13 27.10 41.69 12.22
N ARG A 14 26.47 41.78 13.39
CA ARG A 14 25.60 40.79 14.05
C ARG A 14 24.72 39.98 13.08
N VAL A 15 25.01 38.69 12.95
CA VAL A 15 24.01 37.67 12.63
C VAL A 15 24.05 36.66 13.76
N ARG A 16 23.15 36.80 14.73
CA ARG A 16 22.83 35.73 15.67
C ARG A 16 21.52 36.06 16.37
N VAL A 17 20.71 35.02 16.56
CA VAL A 17 19.41 34.97 17.27
C VAL A 17 18.17 35.28 16.40
N CYS A 18 17.95 34.52 15.32
CA CYS A 18 16.58 34.34 14.81
C CYS A 18 16.29 32.90 14.34
N GLU A 19 17.28 32.17 13.79
CA GLU A 19 17.08 30.79 13.31
C GLU A 19 16.67 29.77 14.40
N ARG A 20 17.13 29.95 15.65
CA ARG A 20 16.77 29.02 16.74
C ARG A 20 15.33 29.15 17.19
N ALA A 21 14.73 30.34 17.11
CA ALA A 21 13.34 30.54 17.53
C ALA A 21 12.37 30.05 16.46
N GLU A 22 12.65 30.30 15.18
CA GLU A 22 11.84 29.80 14.07
C GLU A 22 11.93 28.27 13.92
N SER A 23 13.10 27.68 14.12
CA SER A 23 13.24 26.21 14.10
C SER A 23 12.55 25.53 15.29
N LEU A 24 12.53 26.16 16.48
CA LEU A 24 11.73 25.65 17.60
C LEU A 24 10.23 25.83 17.37
N PHE A 25 9.81 26.93 16.74
CA PHE A 25 8.40 27.23 16.47
C PHE A 25 7.82 26.33 15.38
N ILE A 26 8.57 26.05 14.31
CA ILE A 26 8.20 25.07 13.28
C ILE A 26 8.19 23.65 13.85
N ARG A 27 9.18 23.28 14.67
CA ARG A 27 9.18 21.98 15.37
C ARG A 27 7.99 21.83 16.31
N ASN A 28 7.61 22.89 17.05
CA ASN A 28 6.44 22.88 17.94
C ASN A 28 5.10 22.82 17.18
N ARG A 29 5.01 23.43 15.98
CA ARG A 29 3.82 23.28 15.13
C ARG A 29 3.72 21.90 14.48
N LEU A 30 4.85 21.31 14.08
CA LEU A 30 4.89 19.95 13.53
C LEU A 30 4.62 18.90 14.59
N SER A 31 5.06 19.09 15.84
CA SER A 31 4.74 18.21 16.97
C SER A 31 3.28 18.30 17.44
N ALA A 32 2.53 19.32 16.99
CA ALA A 32 1.11 19.50 17.31
C ALA A 32 0.17 18.92 16.22
N LEU A 33 0.71 18.54 15.06
CA LEU A 33 -0.06 17.81 14.06
C LEU A 33 -0.05 16.33 14.42
N THR A 34 -1.24 15.73 14.52
CA THR A 34 -1.34 14.27 14.61
C THR A 34 -0.55 13.65 13.46
N PRO A 35 0.30 12.65 13.72
CA PRO A 35 1.07 12.01 12.67
C PRO A 35 0.12 11.47 11.60
N LEU A 36 0.44 11.74 10.34
CA LEU A 36 -0.38 11.29 9.22
C LEU A 36 -0.43 9.75 9.22
N LYS A 37 -1.62 9.21 9.03
CA LYS A 37 -1.88 7.77 9.14
C LYS A 37 -1.90 7.10 7.77
N ILE A 38 -1.07 6.08 7.59
CA ILE A 38 -0.94 5.33 6.34
C ILE A 38 -1.33 3.87 6.57
N LEU A 39 -2.25 3.34 5.77
CA LEU A 39 -2.61 1.92 5.78
C LEU A 39 -2.14 1.27 4.49
N HIS A 40 -1.21 0.33 4.62
CA HIS A 40 -0.82 -0.59 3.56
C HIS A 40 -1.76 -1.79 3.54
N ILE A 41 -2.29 -2.11 2.36
CA ILE A 41 -3.11 -3.29 2.12
C ILE A 41 -2.38 -4.14 1.09
N ALA A 42 -1.99 -5.34 1.54
CA ALA A 42 -1.32 -6.32 0.69
C ALA A 42 -2.07 -7.67 0.75
N ALA A 43 -2.03 -8.45 -0.32
CA ALA A 43 -2.55 -9.83 -0.26
C ALA A 43 -1.73 -10.68 0.72
N GLN A 44 -0.40 -10.57 0.63
CA GLN A 44 0.62 -11.22 1.47
C GLN A 44 1.84 -10.30 1.52
N ASN A 45 2.66 -10.37 2.57
CA ASN A 45 3.95 -9.66 2.61
C ASN A 45 5.03 -10.41 1.80
N VAL A 46 4.81 -10.54 0.48
CA VAL A 46 5.73 -11.28 -0.40
C VAL A 46 7.05 -10.52 -0.50
N SER A 47 8.16 -11.22 -0.27
CA SER A 47 9.52 -10.67 -0.30
C SER A 47 9.80 -9.58 0.76
N GLY A 48 8.90 -9.38 1.73
CA GLY A 48 9.08 -8.43 2.82
C GLY A 48 8.89 -6.94 2.47
N VAL A 49 8.58 -6.61 1.21
CA VAL A 49 8.60 -5.22 0.71
C VAL A 49 7.55 -4.33 1.37
N PRO A 50 6.25 -4.70 1.41
CA PRO A 50 5.24 -3.94 2.18
C PRO A 50 5.67 -3.65 3.62
N GLY A 51 6.22 -4.66 4.31
CA GLY A 51 6.68 -4.51 5.69
C GLY A 51 7.85 -3.54 5.84
N GLN A 52 8.80 -3.54 4.90
CA GLN A 52 9.92 -2.60 4.90
C GLN A 52 9.49 -1.16 4.64
N LEU A 53 8.51 -0.94 3.76
CA LEU A 53 7.94 0.40 3.53
C LEU A 53 7.31 0.96 4.82
N VAL A 54 6.50 0.16 5.50
CA VAL A 54 5.92 0.53 6.80
C VAL A 54 6.99 0.86 7.84
N GLN A 55 8.08 0.09 7.90
CA GLN A 55 9.19 0.38 8.82
C GLN A 55 9.89 1.71 8.49
N ALA A 56 10.12 1.99 7.21
CA ALA A 56 10.73 3.23 6.76
C ALA A 56 9.82 4.44 7.09
N GLU A 57 8.52 4.34 6.84
CA GLU A 57 7.55 5.39 7.16
C GLU A 57 7.47 5.67 8.66
N ARG A 58 7.48 4.63 9.49
CA ARG A 58 7.55 4.77 10.96
C ARG A 58 8.84 5.47 11.40
N ALA A 59 9.97 5.14 10.78
CA ALA A 59 11.24 5.81 11.06
C ALA A 59 11.23 7.31 10.67
N LEU A 60 10.39 7.69 9.71
CA LEU A 60 10.15 9.08 9.31
C LEU A 60 9.10 9.80 10.19
N GLY A 61 8.48 9.11 11.14
CA GLY A 61 7.51 9.68 12.08
C GLY A 61 6.04 9.56 11.64
N PHE A 62 5.72 8.75 10.63
CA PHE A 62 4.34 8.47 10.23
C PHE A 62 3.72 7.31 11.03
N ASP A 63 2.41 7.35 11.26
CA ASP A 63 1.66 6.23 11.83
C ASP A 63 1.24 5.28 10.70
N SER A 64 2.17 4.42 10.31
CA SER A 64 1.97 3.45 9.23
C SER A 64 1.63 2.06 9.77
N ARG A 65 0.66 1.38 9.16
CA ARG A 65 0.22 0.01 9.49
C ARG A 65 0.15 -0.84 8.23
N LEU A 66 0.45 -2.13 8.36
CA LEU A 66 0.30 -3.12 7.29
C LEU A 66 -0.84 -4.09 7.62
N VAL A 67 -1.79 -4.24 6.72
CA VAL A 67 -2.78 -5.33 6.74
C VAL A 67 -2.53 -6.30 5.59
N THR A 68 -2.29 -7.57 5.92
CA THR A 68 -2.22 -8.67 4.98
C THR A 68 -3.48 -9.51 5.02
N LEU A 69 -3.94 -9.95 3.85
CA LEU A 69 -5.13 -10.82 3.76
C LEU A 69 -4.81 -12.25 4.19
N PHE A 70 -3.61 -12.73 3.86
CA PHE A 70 -3.15 -14.09 4.11
C PHE A 70 -1.73 -14.07 4.67
N ARG A 71 -1.41 -15.08 5.46
CA ARG A 71 -0.07 -15.29 6.01
C ARG A 71 0.88 -15.77 4.91
N ASP A 72 2.03 -15.11 4.80
CA ASP A 72 3.10 -15.58 3.91
C ASP A 72 3.78 -16.84 4.48
N ARG A 73 4.02 -17.85 3.63
CA ARG A 73 4.65 -19.13 4.03
C ARG A 73 6.10 -19.00 4.48
N ARG A 74 6.79 -17.95 4.07
CA ARG A 74 8.23 -17.73 4.34
C ARG A 74 8.46 -17.01 5.66
N GLY A 75 7.39 -16.62 6.37
CA GLY A 75 7.49 -16.05 7.71
C GLY A 75 8.03 -14.63 7.76
N TYR A 76 7.82 -13.83 6.70
CA TYR A 76 8.13 -12.40 6.76
C TYR A 76 7.31 -11.71 7.86
N ALA A 77 7.88 -10.66 8.45
CA ALA A 77 7.22 -9.90 9.50
C ALA A 77 5.91 -9.28 8.97
N GLU A 78 4.80 -9.57 9.64
CA GLU A 78 3.49 -8.98 9.37
C GLU A 78 3.06 -8.15 10.57
N ASP A 79 2.25 -7.13 10.33
CA ASP A 79 1.67 -6.29 11.39
C ASP A 79 0.27 -6.81 11.74
N LEU A 80 -0.70 -6.62 10.84
CA LEU A 80 -2.03 -7.18 10.95
C LEU A 80 -2.22 -8.24 9.86
N CYS A 81 -2.49 -9.48 10.25
CA CYS A 81 -2.86 -10.55 9.30
C CYS A 81 -4.31 -10.95 9.54
N LEU A 82 -5.15 -10.86 8.51
CA LEU A 82 -6.57 -11.24 8.58
C LEU A 82 -6.79 -12.75 8.53
N ASP A 83 -5.79 -13.49 8.03
CA ASP A 83 -5.79 -14.95 7.87
C ASP A 83 -7.11 -15.49 7.28
N LEU A 84 -7.51 -14.89 6.15
CA LEU A 84 -8.79 -15.23 5.53
C LEU A 84 -8.80 -16.70 5.06
N PRO A 85 -9.91 -17.44 5.24
CA PRO A 85 -9.97 -18.85 4.86
C PRO A 85 -10.13 -19.04 3.34
N LEU A 86 -9.94 -20.28 2.85
CA LEU A 86 -10.21 -20.69 1.46
C LEU A 86 -9.29 -20.09 0.38
N ILE A 87 -7.99 -19.93 0.68
CA ILE A 87 -6.99 -19.44 -0.30
C ILE A 87 -6.24 -20.57 -0.97
N ASP A 88 -5.59 -21.41 -0.15
CA ASP A 88 -4.66 -22.44 -0.61
C ASP A 88 -4.85 -23.77 0.14
N SER A 89 -6.12 -24.15 0.34
CA SER A 89 -6.43 -25.54 0.65
C SER A 89 -6.33 -26.38 -0.62
N ALA A 90 -5.94 -27.65 -0.49
CA ALA A 90 -5.81 -28.56 -1.63
C ALA A 90 -7.10 -28.65 -2.47
N ILE A 91 -8.26 -28.60 -1.81
CA ILE A 91 -9.57 -28.60 -2.44
C ILE A 91 -9.79 -27.31 -3.25
N VAL A 92 -9.47 -26.15 -2.67
CA VAL A 92 -9.59 -24.86 -3.39
C VAL A 92 -8.66 -24.82 -4.59
N ARG A 93 -7.43 -25.34 -4.47
CA ARG A 93 -6.48 -25.39 -5.58
C ARG A 93 -6.98 -26.29 -6.73
N ARG A 94 -7.53 -27.47 -6.42
CA ARG A 94 -8.16 -28.36 -7.42
C ARG A 94 -9.37 -27.71 -8.08
N LEU A 95 -10.23 -27.05 -7.29
CA LEU A 95 -11.39 -26.36 -7.82
C LEU A 95 -10.99 -25.20 -8.74
N LYS A 96 -9.93 -24.44 -8.39
CA LYS A 96 -9.36 -23.40 -9.26
C LYS A 96 -8.84 -23.98 -10.58
N GLN A 97 -8.14 -25.12 -10.53
CA GLN A 97 -7.67 -25.80 -11.75
C GLN A 97 -8.82 -26.24 -12.67
N TRP A 98 -9.97 -26.59 -12.10
CA TRP A 98 -11.13 -27.03 -12.87
C TRP A 98 -11.94 -25.86 -13.48
N VAL A 99 -11.99 -24.71 -12.78
CA VAL A 99 -12.90 -23.61 -13.12
C VAL A 99 -12.21 -22.42 -13.79
N SER A 100 -10.94 -22.15 -13.46
CA SER A 100 -10.18 -21.02 -13.99
C SER A 100 -9.41 -21.39 -15.26
N ALA A 101 -9.29 -20.45 -16.19
CA ALA A 101 -8.48 -20.65 -17.39
C ALA A 101 -7.00 -20.90 -17.04
N PRO A 102 -6.29 -21.82 -17.75
CA PRO A 102 -4.88 -22.14 -17.49
C PRO A 102 -3.96 -20.92 -17.50
N GLU A 103 -4.25 -19.96 -18.38
CA GLU A 103 -3.52 -18.69 -18.51
C GLU A 103 -3.59 -17.84 -17.24
N LYS A 104 -4.70 -17.90 -16.49
CA LYS A 104 -4.88 -17.18 -15.22
C LYS A 104 -4.19 -17.85 -14.03
N LEU A 105 -3.85 -19.13 -14.16
CA LEU A 105 -3.19 -19.92 -13.13
C LEU A 105 -1.67 -19.84 -13.23
N THR A 106 -1.15 -19.34 -14.35
CA THR A 106 0.29 -19.31 -14.64
C THR A 106 0.79 -17.87 -14.56
N VAL A 107 1.66 -17.58 -13.58
CA VAL A 107 2.34 -16.28 -13.54
C VAL A 107 3.56 -16.37 -14.44
N HIS A 108 3.44 -15.85 -15.65
CA HIS A 108 4.59 -15.74 -16.54
C HIS A 108 5.48 -14.57 -16.11
N ASN A 109 6.79 -14.80 -16.02
CA ASN A 109 7.78 -13.75 -15.77
C ASN A 109 8.07 -12.86 -17.00
N ARG A 110 7.23 -12.95 -18.03
CA ARG A 110 7.33 -12.13 -19.25
C ARG A 110 6.44 -10.90 -19.09
N LEU A 111 6.88 -9.78 -19.65
CA LEU A 111 6.03 -8.61 -19.81
C LEU A 111 4.85 -9.00 -20.70
N ALA A 112 3.66 -9.04 -20.13
CA ALA A 112 2.42 -9.14 -20.90
C ALA A 112 1.90 -7.71 -21.05
N VAL A 113 1.84 -7.20 -22.27
CA VAL A 113 1.11 -5.95 -22.55
C VAL A 113 -0.36 -6.35 -22.68
N PRO A 114 -1.22 -6.09 -21.70
CA PRO A 114 -2.63 -6.44 -21.81
C PRO A 114 -3.31 -5.55 -22.85
N ASP A 115 -4.32 -6.08 -23.53
CA ASP A 115 -5.14 -5.32 -24.49
C ASP A 115 -5.82 -4.09 -23.84
N ARG A 116 -6.00 -4.13 -22.52
CA ARG A 116 -6.58 -3.05 -21.72
C ARG A 116 -5.69 -2.72 -20.52
N LEU A 117 -5.31 -1.45 -20.40
CA LEU A 117 -4.59 -0.88 -19.27
C LEU A 117 -5.53 0.02 -18.44
N PRO A 118 -5.63 -0.15 -17.10
CA PRO A 118 -5.08 -1.25 -16.31
C PRO A 118 -5.79 -2.59 -16.60
N PRO A 119 -5.12 -3.74 -16.37
CA PRO A 119 -5.77 -5.03 -16.50
C PRO A 119 -6.90 -5.19 -15.47
N VAL A 120 -8.08 -5.54 -15.95
CA VAL A 120 -9.27 -5.77 -15.11
C VAL A 120 -9.51 -7.26 -15.00
N TRP A 121 -9.73 -7.77 -13.78
CA TRP A 121 -10.10 -9.17 -13.62
C TRP A 121 -11.48 -9.45 -14.20
N THR A 122 -11.55 -10.45 -15.06
CA THR A 122 -12.79 -11.00 -15.61
C THR A 122 -12.93 -12.46 -15.21
N PRO A 123 -14.13 -12.95 -14.84
CA PRO A 123 -14.37 -14.38 -14.67
C PRO A 123 -14.34 -15.09 -16.02
N ASN A 124 -13.79 -16.29 -16.07
CA ASN A 124 -13.81 -17.21 -17.21
C ASN A 124 -15.21 -17.83 -17.41
N SER A 125 -15.93 -18.07 -16.30
CA SER A 125 -17.25 -18.71 -16.32
C SER A 125 -18.18 -18.13 -15.26
N ALA A 126 -19.50 -18.36 -15.43
CA ALA A 126 -20.49 -18.01 -14.42
C ALA A 126 -20.22 -18.73 -13.08
N LEU A 127 -19.68 -19.96 -13.13
CA LEU A 127 -19.27 -20.70 -11.95
C LEU A 127 -18.07 -20.03 -11.24
N GLU A 128 -17.03 -19.59 -11.98
CA GLU A 128 -15.91 -18.86 -11.38
C GLU A 128 -16.42 -17.60 -10.66
N LYS A 129 -17.28 -16.84 -11.34
CA LYS A 129 -17.90 -15.64 -10.77
C LYS A 129 -18.68 -15.95 -9.49
N PHE A 130 -19.48 -17.02 -9.50
CA PHE A 130 -20.25 -17.45 -8.35
C PHE A 130 -19.36 -17.86 -7.16
N LEU A 131 -18.31 -18.66 -7.40
CA LEU A 131 -17.38 -19.10 -6.37
C LEU A 131 -16.63 -17.93 -5.73
N VAL A 132 -16.13 -17.01 -6.54
CA VAL A 132 -15.46 -15.79 -6.07
C VAL A 132 -16.41 -14.95 -5.20
N ARG A 133 -17.66 -14.75 -5.65
CA ARG A 133 -18.69 -14.04 -4.87
C ARG A 133 -19.02 -14.70 -3.54
N ARG A 134 -19.17 -16.02 -3.53
CA ARG A 134 -19.46 -16.78 -2.31
C ARG A 134 -18.32 -16.66 -1.31
N ARG A 135 -17.07 -16.75 -1.79
CA ARG A 135 -15.87 -16.56 -0.99
C ARG A 135 -15.80 -15.14 -0.41
N ASP A 136 -16.00 -14.11 -1.22
CA ASP A 136 -15.98 -12.72 -0.76
C ASP A 136 -17.06 -12.45 0.31
N ARG A 137 -18.26 -13.04 0.15
CA ARG A 137 -19.32 -12.99 1.19
C ARG A 137 -18.91 -13.67 2.49
N LEU A 138 -18.16 -14.78 2.42
CA LEU A 138 -17.65 -15.46 3.62
C LEU A 138 -16.58 -14.62 4.33
N TRP A 139 -15.78 -13.87 3.59
CA TRP A 139 -14.73 -13.01 4.16
C TRP A 139 -15.29 -11.74 4.78
N GLN A 140 -16.41 -11.22 4.27
CA GLN A 140 -16.94 -9.92 4.70
C GLN A 140 -17.10 -9.78 6.23
N PRO A 141 -17.65 -10.75 6.98
CA PRO A 141 -17.76 -10.64 8.43
C PRO A 141 -16.40 -10.65 9.16
N ILE A 142 -15.36 -11.26 8.58
CA ILE A 142 -13.99 -11.22 9.14
C ILE A 142 -13.40 -9.84 8.90
N ILE A 143 -13.55 -9.32 7.68
CA ILE A 143 -13.09 -7.99 7.27
C ILE A 143 -13.78 -6.91 8.11
N ASP A 144 -15.11 -6.94 8.23
CA ASP A 144 -15.86 -5.92 8.99
C ASP A 144 -15.46 -5.88 10.46
N ARG A 145 -15.22 -7.06 11.06
CA ARG A 145 -14.69 -7.15 12.43
C ARG A 145 -13.29 -6.55 12.54
N ALA A 146 -12.42 -6.80 11.55
CA ALA A 146 -11.07 -6.23 11.54
C ALA A 146 -11.09 -4.71 11.35
N VAL A 147 -11.93 -4.20 10.44
CA VAL A 147 -12.15 -2.76 10.21
C VAL A 147 -12.55 -2.10 11.52
N LYS A 148 -13.58 -2.63 12.21
CA LYS A 148 -14.04 -2.09 13.49
C LYS A 148 -12.99 -2.20 14.60
N ARG A 149 -12.28 -3.33 14.68
CA ARG A 149 -11.31 -3.59 15.77
C ARG A 149 -10.06 -2.74 15.65
N TYR A 150 -9.56 -2.53 14.43
CA TYR A 150 -8.28 -1.86 14.18
C TYR A 150 -8.45 -0.45 13.60
N GLY A 151 -9.68 0.02 13.42
CA GLY A 151 -9.98 1.34 12.83
C GLY A 151 -9.41 1.45 11.41
N LEU A 152 -9.52 0.39 10.60
CA LEU A 152 -8.90 0.37 9.26
C LEU A 152 -9.47 1.46 8.35
N ASP A 153 -10.66 1.98 8.63
CA ASP A 153 -11.32 3.08 7.91
C ASP A 153 -10.93 4.49 8.40
N GLN A 154 -10.05 4.60 9.39
CA GLN A 154 -9.67 5.87 10.03
C GLN A 154 -8.36 6.46 9.51
N PHE A 155 -7.70 5.79 8.56
CA PHE A 155 -6.44 6.25 7.98
C PHE A 155 -6.64 7.40 6.98
N ASP A 156 -5.58 8.17 6.74
CA ASP A 156 -5.60 9.31 5.81
C ASP A 156 -5.22 8.88 4.39
N ILE A 157 -4.28 7.94 4.30
CA ILE A 157 -3.74 7.38 3.06
C ILE A 157 -3.90 5.86 3.08
N TYR A 158 -4.40 5.31 1.97
CA TYR A 158 -4.52 3.88 1.72
C TYR A 158 -3.58 3.51 0.58
N GLN A 159 -2.53 2.76 0.89
CA GLN A 159 -1.61 2.22 -0.10
C GLN A 159 -1.97 0.78 -0.44
N LEU A 160 -2.26 0.53 -1.71
CA LEU A 160 -2.58 -0.79 -2.25
C LEU A 160 -1.33 -1.42 -2.84
N ASP A 161 -0.73 -2.32 -2.08
CA ASP A 161 0.43 -3.10 -2.51
C ASP A 161 -0.06 -4.27 -3.39
N GLY A 162 0.08 -4.10 -4.70
CA GLY A 162 -0.46 -5.00 -5.73
C GLY A 162 -1.81 -4.56 -6.32
N GLY A 163 -2.34 -3.40 -5.89
CA GLY A 163 -3.50 -2.75 -6.51
C GLY A 163 -4.86 -3.42 -6.24
N LEU A 164 -4.98 -4.22 -5.18
CA LEU A 164 -6.20 -4.97 -4.85
C LEU A 164 -6.88 -4.45 -3.59
N ASP A 165 -8.21 -4.49 -3.58
CA ASP A 165 -9.03 -4.28 -2.38
C ASP A 165 -8.99 -5.54 -1.47
N LEU A 166 -9.60 -5.48 -0.29
CA LEU A 166 -9.72 -6.59 0.67
C LEU A 166 -10.52 -7.79 0.12
N THR A 167 -11.30 -7.59 -0.95
CA THR A 167 -12.08 -8.60 -1.66
C THR A 167 -11.96 -8.40 -3.18
N ARG A 168 -12.43 -9.36 -3.97
CA ARG A 168 -12.37 -9.28 -5.44
C ARG A 168 -13.47 -8.38 -6.00
N GLU A 169 -14.63 -8.35 -5.34
CA GLU A 169 -15.63 -7.29 -5.56
C GLU A 169 -15.29 -6.08 -4.69
N PRO A 170 -14.72 -5.00 -5.26
CA PRO A 170 -14.24 -3.88 -4.45
C PRO A 170 -15.38 -3.20 -3.71
N ARG A 171 -15.19 -2.96 -2.41
CA ARG A 171 -16.18 -2.38 -1.48
C ARG A 171 -15.54 -1.41 -0.51
N PHE A 172 -14.36 -1.73 0.00
CA PHE A 172 -13.73 -0.95 1.06
C PHE A 172 -13.02 0.27 0.49
N ILE A 173 -12.14 0.09 -0.51
CA ILE A 173 -11.41 1.20 -1.13
C ILE A 173 -12.31 2.21 -1.84
N PRO A 174 -13.33 1.81 -2.63
CA PRO A 174 -14.28 2.76 -3.20
C PRO A 174 -14.96 3.62 -2.14
N ARG A 175 -15.30 3.05 -0.98
CA ARG A 175 -15.86 3.81 0.15
C ARG A 175 -14.86 4.79 0.74
N MET A 176 -13.59 4.39 0.90
CA MET A 176 -12.54 5.30 1.40
C MET A 176 -12.30 6.46 0.44
N LYS A 177 -12.26 6.18 -0.87
CA LYS A 177 -12.13 7.21 -1.90
C LYS A 177 -13.32 8.18 -1.89
N ALA A 178 -14.54 7.65 -1.77
CA ALA A 178 -15.75 8.48 -1.65
C ALA A 178 -15.77 9.33 -0.37
N ALA A 179 -15.15 8.85 0.71
CA ALA A 179 -14.94 9.60 1.94
C ALA A 179 -13.79 10.63 1.88
N GLY A 180 -13.21 10.88 0.69
CA GLY A 180 -12.16 11.87 0.48
C GLY A 180 -10.75 11.41 0.89
N LYS A 181 -10.57 10.12 1.22
CA LYS A 181 -9.27 9.58 1.59
C LYS A 181 -8.35 9.46 0.37
N LYS A 182 -7.03 9.59 0.59
CA LYS A 182 -6.04 9.40 -0.47
C LYS A 182 -5.82 7.90 -0.69
N VAL A 183 -5.78 7.49 -1.96
CA VAL A 183 -5.55 6.09 -2.35
C VAL A 183 -4.38 6.07 -3.32
N ILE A 184 -3.39 5.24 -3.04
CA ILE A 184 -2.16 5.05 -3.81
C ILE A 184 -2.08 3.58 -4.18
N CYS A 185 -1.60 3.26 -5.39
CA CYS A 185 -1.29 1.87 -5.76
C CYS A 185 0.22 1.74 -5.93
N CYS A 186 0.82 0.75 -5.28
CA CYS A 186 2.22 0.41 -5.43
C CYS A 186 2.31 -0.98 -6.08
N TYR A 187 3.03 -1.08 -7.20
CA TYR A 187 3.27 -2.35 -7.87
C TYR A 187 4.74 -2.73 -7.72
N THR A 188 4.98 -3.89 -7.10
CA THR A 188 6.34 -4.39 -6.83
C THR A 188 6.58 -5.71 -7.53
N GLY A 189 7.81 -5.96 -7.98
CA GLY A 189 8.24 -7.26 -8.51
C GLY A 189 7.36 -7.76 -9.66
N SER A 190 6.72 -8.93 -9.47
CA SER A 190 5.86 -9.55 -10.49
C SER A 190 4.60 -8.73 -10.78
N ASP A 191 4.06 -7.99 -9.82
CA ASP A 191 2.88 -7.17 -10.04
C ASP A 191 3.19 -6.01 -11.01
N LEU A 192 4.40 -5.44 -10.94
CA LEU A 192 4.83 -4.42 -11.91
C LEU A 192 4.90 -4.99 -13.34
N ARG A 193 5.35 -6.23 -13.51
CA ARG A 193 5.49 -6.88 -14.83
C ARG A 193 4.16 -7.30 -15.45
N THR A 194 3.18 -7.63 -14.62
CA THR A 194 1.90 -8.23 -15.06
C THR A 194 0.73 -7.26 -14.99
N ARG A 195 0.84 -6.22 -14.16
CA ARG A 195 -0.24 -5.25 -13.88
C ARG A 195 0.22 -3.80 -13.80
N GLY A 196 1.52 -3.55 -13.73
CA GLY A 196 2.08 -2.22 -13.66
C GLY A 196 1.65 -1.40 -14.87
N VAL A 197 1.09 -0.22 -14.60
CA VAL A 197 0.80 0.79 -15.62
C VAL A 197 1.85 1.88 -15.45
N ILE A 198 2.82 1.92 -16.37
CA ILE A 198 3.76 3.04 -16.49
C ILE A 198 3.21 3.90 -17.65
N PRO A 199 2.61 5.07 -17.36
CA PRO A 199 2.11 5.97 -18.39
C PRO A 199 3.24 6.58 -19.23
#